data_AF-A0A2Z6IHH0-F1
#
_entry.id   AF-A0A2Z6IHH0-F1
#
_cell.length_a   1.000
_cell.length_b   1.000
_cell.length_c   1.000
_cell.angle_alpha   90.00
_cell.angle_beta   90.00
_cell.angle_gamma   90.00
#
_symmetry.space_group_name_H-M   'P 1'
#
loop_
_entity.id
_entity.type
_entity.pdbx_description
1 polymer ?
#
loop_
_entity_poly.entity_id
_entity_poly.type
_entity_poly.pdbx_seq_one_letter_code
_entity_poly.pdbx_strand_id
1 'polypeptide(L)'
;MQDSTDLILALLRDSCSWSGVEAPEGRYGALLDARHPPSLICLELSDRADYYPKISGGIHRFHIQWLPWLDQGTARAIESTIKFRLGLSAL
;
A
#
# COMPACT_ATOMS: atom_id res chain seq x y z
N MET A 1 -5.62 25.96 10.54
CA MET A 1 -5.21 24.57 10.84
C MET A 1 -5.39 23.68 9.62
N GLN A 2 -6.54 23.73 8.95
CA GLN A 2 -6.81 22.99 7.70
C GLN A 2 -5.67 23.14 6.67
N ASP A 3 -5.29 24.38 6.35
CA ASP A 3 -4.25 24.68 5.35
C ASP A 3 -2.88 24.05 5.66
N SER A 4 -2.54 23.93 6.95
CA SER A 4 -1.25 23.34 7.36
C SER A 4 -1.26 21.81 7.23
N THR A 5 -2.38 21.17 7.58
CA THR A 5 -2.54 19.72 7.40
C THR A 5 -2.55 19.35 5.92
N ASP A 6 -3.25 20.13 5.10
CA ASP A 6 -3.31 19.91 3.65
C ASP A 6 -1.92 20.05 3.01
N LEU A 7 -1.15 21.06 3.42
CA LEU A 7 0.24 21.22 2.97
C LEU A 7 1.13 20.04 3.38
N ILE A 8 1.06 19.59 4.64
CA ILE A 8 1.85 18.44 5.12
C ILE A 8 1.51 17.18 4.33
N LEU A 9 0.21 16.91 4.13
CA LEU A 9 -0.23 15.73 3.38
C LEU A 9 0.15 15.81 1.89
N ALA A 10 0.14 17.00 1.29
CA ALA A 10 0.63 17.19 -0.08
C ALA A 10 2.12 16.86 -0.17
N LEU A 11 2.95 17.42 0.72
CA LEU A 11 4.40 17.16 0.75
C LEU A 11 4.72 15.68 0.97
N LEU A 12 4.00 14.98 1.85
CA LEU A 12 4.19 13.54 2.08
C LEU A 12 3.82 12.68 0.86
N ARG A 13 2.79 13.07 0.10
CA ARG A 13 2.40 12.37 -1.12
C ARG A 13 3.40 12.63 -2.26
N ASP A 14 3.87 13.87 -2.38
CA ASP A 14 4.85 14.26 -3.40
C ASP A 14 6.24 13.66 -3.13
N SER A 15 6.59 13.35 -1.88
CA SER A 15 7.86 12.72 -1.51
C SER A 15 7.88 11.20 -1.71
N CYS A 16 6.81 10.58 -2.23
CA CYS A 16 6.76 9.15 -2.46
C CYS A 16 7.78 8.70 -3.52
N SER A 17 8.69 7.82 -3.11
CA SER A 17 9.49 7.02 -4.05
C SER A 17 8.66 5.85 -4.56
N TRP A 18 8.36 5.85 -5.86
CA TRP A 18 7.49 4.86 -6.49
C TRP A 18 8.28 3.71 -7.11
N SER A 19 7.79 2.48 -6.91
CA SER A 19 8.32 1.27 -7.55
C SER A 19 7.18 0.39 -8.10
N GLY A 20 7.47 -0.34 -9.18
CA GLY A 20 6.57 -1.40 -9.68
C GLY A 20 6.82 -2.69 -8.90
N VAL A 21 5.74 -3.32 -8.43
CA VAL A 21 5.82 -4.48 -7.53
C VAL A 21 4.85 -5.58 -7.98
N GLU A 22 5.27 -6.83 -7.77
CA GLU A 22 4.42 -8.00 -7.96
C GLU A 22 4.13 -8.67 -6.61
N ALA A 23 2.88 -9.10 -6.41
CA ALA A 23 2.40 -9.84 -5.27
C ALA A 23 1.94 -11.23 -5.72
N PRO A 24 2.82 -12.24 -5.73
CA PRO A 24 2.44 -13.62 -5.96
C PRO A 24 1.38 -14.06 -4.94
N GLU A 25 0.40 -14.84 -5.38
CA GLU A 25 -0.72 -15.31 -4.55
C GLU A 25 -1.38 -14.18 -3.74
N GLY A 26 -1.51 -13.00 -4.36
CA GLY A 26 -2.13 -11.83 -3.76
C GLY A 26 -1.45 -11.36 -2.46
N ARG A 27 -0.17 -11.66 -2.24
CA ARG A 27 0.55 -11.28 -1.02
C ARG A 27 1.87 -10.59 -1.33
N TYR A 28 2.15 -9.55 -0.57
CA TYR A 28 3.42 -8.84 -0.60
C TYR A 28 3.85 -8.48 0.82
N GLY A 29 5.16 -8.43 1.05
CA GLY A 29 5.72 -7.97 2.31
C GLY A 29 7.04 -7.26 2.07
N ALA A 30 7.27 -6.16 2.79
CA ALA A 30 8.50 -5.41 2.73
C ALA A 30 8.95 -4.98 4.12
N LEU A 31 10.27 -4.88 4.28
CA LEU A 31 10.88 -4.33 5.48
C LEU A 31 10.67 -2.82 5.51
N LEU A 32 10.48 -2.28 6.71
CA LEU A 32 10.55 -0.85 6.96
C LEU A 32 11.99 -0.51 7.37
N ASP A 33 12.57 0.51 6.77
CA ASP A 33 13.86 1.04 7.25
C ASP A 33 13.61 1.76 8.58
N ALA A 34 14.08 1.18 9.68
CA ALA A 34 13.93 1.78 11.00
C ALA A 34 14.66 3.13 11.14
N ARG A 35 15.65 3.40 10.27
CA ARG A 35 16.37 4.68 10.26
C ARG A 35 15.61 5.77 9.50
N HIS A 36 14.75 5.38 8.56
CA HIS A 36 13.95 6.27 7.74
C HIS A 36 12.53 5.69 7.59
N PRO A 37 11.74 5.65 8.68
CA PRO A 37 10.43 5.01 8.64
C PRO A 37 9.52 5.81 7.70
N PRO A 38 8.91 5.18 6.67
CA PRO A 38 8.01 5.87 5.78
C PRO A 38 6.78 6.34 6.57
N SER A 39 6.43 7.62 6.40
CA SER A 39 5.24 8.21 7.04
C SER A 39 3.93 7.87 6.33
N LEU A 40 4.02 7.44 5.07
CA LEU A 40 2.89 7.11 4.21
C LEU A 40 3.23 5.95 3.26
N ILE A 41 2.29 5.02 3.13
CA ILE A 41 2.27 3.98 2.10
C ILE A 41 1.18 4.36 1.10
N CYS A 42 1.55 4.54 -0.17
CA CYS A 42 0.64 4.78 -1.27
C CYS A 42 0.60 3.59 -2.22
N LEU A 43 -0.57 3.23 -2.71
CA LEU A 43 -0.76 2.16 -3.69
C LEU A 43 -1.48 2.71 -4.90
N GLU A 44 -0.95 2.42 -6.08
CA GLU A 44 -1.62 2.68 -7.36
C GLU A 44 -2.14 1.36 -7.92
N LEU A 45 -3.44 1.33 -8.16
CA LEU A 45 -4.19 0.18 -8.67
C LEU A 45 -4.57 0.41 -10.12
N SER A 46 -4.86 -0.66 -10.85
CA SER A 46 -5.55 -0.51 -12.13
C SER A 46 -7.01 -0.07 -11.90
N ASP A 47 -7.52 0.84 -12.75
CA ASP A 47 -8.85 1.45 -12.65
C ASP A 47 -10.04 0.45 -12.70
N ARG A 48 -9.77 -0.83 -12.95
CA ARG A 48 -10.77 -1.91 -13.07
C ARG A 48 -10.56 -3.05 -12.08
N ALA A 49 -9.88 -2.80 -10.96
CA ALA A 49 -9.67 -3.79 -9.93
C ALA A 49 -11.00 -4.13 -9.22
N ASP A 50 -11.42 -5.40 -9.28
CA ASP A 50 -12.50 -5.99 -8.46
C ASP A 50 -11.97 -6.46 -7.10
N TYR A 51 -10.92 -5.80 -6.61
CA TYR A 51 -10.16 -6.18 -5.43
C TYR A 51 -9.61 -4.96 -4.71
N TYR A 52 -9.26 -5.15 -3.45
CA TYR A 52 -8.69 -4.10 -2.60
C TYR A 52 -7.51 -4.61 -1.77
N PRO A 53 -6.56 -3.73 -1.42
CA PRO A 53 -5.47 -4.09 -0.53
C PRO A 53 -5.94 -4.04 0.92
N LYS A 54 -5.65 -5.10 1.67
CA LYS A 54 -5.60 -5.07 3.13
C LYS A 54 -4.15 -4.94 3.57
N ILE A 55 -3.84 -3.84 4.25
CA ILE A 55 -2.50 -3.57 4.75
C ILE A 55 -2.46 -3.89 6.26
N SER A 56 -1.46 -4.64 6.68
CA SER A 56 -1.11 -4.81 8.10
C SER A 56 0.37 -4.49 8.30
N GLY A 57 0.77 -4.12 9.51
CA GLY A 57 2.16 -3.77 9.76
C GLY A 57 2.54 -3.84 11.22
N GLY A 58 3.83 -3.96 11.44
CA GLY A 58 4.48 -3.82 12.74
C GLY A 58 5.74 -2.99 12.60
N ILE A 59 6.57 -2.95 13.64
CA ILE A 59 7.72 -2.04 13.75
C ILE A 59 8.73 -2.21 12.59
N HIS A 60 8.91 -3.43 12.07
CA HIS A 60 9.98 -3.74 11.11
C HIS A 60 9.51 -4.05 9.69
N ARG A 61 8.21 -4.20 9.48
CA ARG A 61 7.66 -4.66 8.20
C ARG A 61 6.19 -4.34 8.07
N PHE A 62 5.75 -4.26 6.83
CA PHE A 62 4.34 -4.29 6.49
C PHE A 62 4.05 -5.43 5.51
N HIS A 63 2.78 -5.82 5.48
CA HIS A 63 2.23 -6.83 4.61
C HIS A 63 1.04 -6.25 3.86
N ILE A 64 0.93 -6.58 2.59
CA ILE A 64 -0.23 -6.30 1.75
C ILE A 64 -0.84 -7.65 1.36
N GLN A 65 -2.13 -7.82 1.63
CA GLN A 65 -2.93 -8.94 1.14
C GLN A 65 -4.04 -8.40 0.26
N TRP A 66 -4.11 -8.87 -0.98
CA TRP A 66 -5.13 -8.51 -1.96
C TRP A 66 -6.36 -9.39 -1.76
N LEU A 67 -7.51 -8.77 -1.55
CA LEU A 67 -8.78 -9.45 -1.30
C LEU A 67 -9.77 -9.10 -2.42
N PRO A 68 -10.53 -10.07 -2.95
CA PRO A 68 -11.62 -9.76 -3.88
C PRO A 68 -12.69 -8.95 -3.17
N TRP A 69 -13.37 -8.09 -3.93
CA TRP A 69 -14.59 -7.45 -3.48
C TRP A 69 -15.72 -8.48 -3.48
N LEU A 70 -16.34 -8.70 -2.32
CA LEU A 70 -17.45 -9.64 -2.15
C LEU A 70 -18.64 -8.93 -1.52
N ASP A 71 -19.85 -9.19 -2.02
CA ASP A 71 -21.07 -8.65 -1.43
C ASP A 71 -21.36 -9.26 -0.04
N GLN A 72 -20.97 -10.53 0.17
CA GLN A 72 -21.14 -11.24 1.44
C GLN A 72 -20.02 -12.28 1.68
N GLY A 73 -19.73 -12.55 2.95
CA GLY A 73 -18.80 -13.60 3.38
C GLY A 73 -17.37 -13.11 3.66
N THR A 74 -16.49 -14.04 4.04
CA THR A 74 -15.09 -13.75 4.37
C THR A 74 -14.21 -13.91 3.13
N ALA A 75 -13.64 -12.80 2.65
CA ALA A 75 -12.70 -12.81 1.55
C ALA A 75 -11.39 -13.52 1.91
N ARG A 76 -10.90 -14.37 0.99
CA ARG A 76 -9.55 -14.96 1.03
C ARG A 76 -8.62 -14.14 0.14
N ALA A 77 -7.30 -14.35 0.29
CA ALA A 77 -6.35 -13.75 -0.65
C ALA A 77 -6.68 -14.19 -2.08
N ILE A 78 -6.51 -13.26 -3.02
CA ILE A 78 -6.48 -13.60 -4.45
C ILE A 78 -5.32 -14.56 -4.71
N GLU A 79 -5.55 -15.61 -5.49
CA GLU A 79 -4.54 -16.65 -5.73
C GLU A 79 -3.66 -16.34 -6.96
N SER A 80 -4.00 -15.32 -7.74
CA SER A 80 -3.19 -14.84 -8.87
C SER A 80 -2.11 -13.84 -8.44
N THR A 81 -1.16 -13.59 -9.33
CA THR A 81 -0.16 -12.53 -9.15
C THR A 81 -0.80 -11.18 -9.44
N ILE A 82 -0.73 -10.27 -8.47
CA ILE A 82 -1.18 -8.88 -8.65
C ILE A 82 0.03 -7.98 -8.92
N LYS A 83 -0.04 -7.18 -9.99
CA LYS A 83 0.94 -6.13 -10.27
C LYS A 83 0.37 -4.78 -9.85
N PHE A 84 1.16 -3.96 -9.16
CA PHE A 84 0.74 -2.66 -8.67
C PHE A 84 1.95 -1.72 -8.52
N ARG A 85 1.71 -0.42 -8.32
CA ARG A 85 2.78 0.51 -7.94
C ARG A 85 2.71 0.80 -6.44
N LEU A 86 3.86 0.77 -5.80
CA LEU A 86 4.05 1.06 -4.38
C LEU A 86 4.84 2.35 -4.24
N GLY A 87 4.25 3.32 -3.56
CA GLY A 87 4.89 4.55 -3.13
C GLY A 87 5.17 4.50 -1.64
N LEU A 88 6.41 4.78 -1.25
CA LEU A 88 6.78 5.00 0.15
C LEU A 88 7.28 6.44 0.28
N SER A 89 6.62 7.24 1.13
CA SER A 89 7.09 8.61 1.40
C SER A 89 8.39 8.55 2.19
N ALA A 90 9.43 9.20 1.70
CA ALA A 90 10.58 9.50 2.54
C ALA A 90 10.24 10.70 3.44
N LEU A 91 10.69 10.66 4.69
CA LEU A 91 11.14 11.86 5.39
C LEU A 91 12.65 11.71 5.60
#